data_AF-A0A8X6LVQ4-F1
#
_entry.id   AF-A0A8X6LVQ4-F1
#
_cell.length_a   1.000
_cell.length_b   1.000
_cell.length_c   1.000
_cell.angle_alpha   90.00
_cell.angle_beta   90.00
_cell.angle_gamma   90.00
#
_symmetry.space_group_name_H-M   'P 1'
#
loop_
_entity.id
_entity.type
_entity.pdbx_description
1 polymer ?
#
loop_
_entity_poly.entity_id
_entity_poly.type
_entity_poly.pdbx_seq_one_letter_code
_entity_poly.pdbx_strand_id
1 'polypeptide(L)'
;MNYHCCRSGTYKPRGKGVKSLKSQGSAKIGISCPAIIKVRQSTENVVVQYFPNHKNHENQLEHLRLSESDRAAVAGRLKEGASEKKILQDIREEIIVLTVAERCSLKKRISIILKGTSILMVILKGMKLMQ
;
A
#
# COMPACT_ATOMS: atom_id res chain seq x y z
N MET A 1 -11.07 18.22 12.55
CA MET A 1 -11.09 16.83 12.04
C MET A 1 -9.72 16.20 12.28
N ASN A 2 -9.65 14.96 12.81
CA ASN A 2 -8.38 14.26 13.03
C ASN A 2 -8.33 12.98 12.19
N TYR A 3 -7.27 12.81 11.40
CA TYR A 3 -7.03 11.61 10.61
C TYR A 3 -5.89 10.82 11.24
N HIS A 4 -6.16 9.57 11.61
CA HIS A 4 -5.16 8.69 12.20
C HIS A 4 -4.46 7.86 11.12
N CYS A 5 -3.25 7.38 11.42
CA CYS A 5 -2.58 6.39 10.60
C CYS A 5 -3.51 5.22 10.25
N CYS A 6 -3.51 4.81 8.97
CA CYS A 6 -4.31 3.69 8.46
C CYS A 6 -4.05 2.36 9.18
N ARG A 7 -2.88 2.21 9.80
CA ARG A 7 -2.46 1.04 10.57
C ARG A 7 -2.90 1.06 12.03
N SER A 8 -3.28 2.22 12.56
CA SER A 8 -3.69 2.39 13.96
C SER A 8 -4.95 1.58 14.29
N GLY A 9 -5.00 1.05 15.51
CA GLY A 9 -6.14 0.34 16.08
C GLY A 9 -6.07 -1.17 15.95
N THR A 10 -7.15 -1.85 16.36
CA THR A 10 -7.27 -3.30 16.38
C THR A 10 -7.98 -3.84 15.14
N TYR A 11 -7.58 -5.03 14.71
CA TYR A 11 -8.29 -5.74 13.65
C TYR A 11 -9.67 -6.19 14.14
N LYS A 12 -10.69 -5.86 13.36
CA LYS A 12 -12.05 -6.36 13.57
C LYS A 12 -12.37 -7.34 12.43
N PRO A 13 -12.47 -8.65 12.71
CA PRO A 13 -12.85 -9.61 11.68
C PRO A 13 -14.24 -9.28 11.13
N ARG A 14 -14.42 -9.52 9.83
CA ARG A 14 -15.71 -9.38 9.15
C ARG A 14 -16.04 -10.68 8.44
N GLY A 15 -17.31 -11.07 8.46
CA GLY A 15 -17.82 -12.31 7.84
C GLY A 15 -17.97 -13.46 8.84
N LYS A 16 -18.23 -14.67 8.31
CA LYS A 16 -18.52 -15.88 9.11
C LYS A 16 -17.29 -16.60 9.69
N GLY A 17 -16.08 -16.06 9.51
CA GLY A 17 -14.85 -16.69 10.02
C GLY A 17 -14.41 -17.97 9.30
N VAL A 18 -15.01 -18.29 8.15
CA VAL A 18 -14.73 -19.53 7.38
C VAL A 18 -13.33 -19.53 6.76
N LYS A 19 -12.77 -18.36 6.47
CA LYS A 19 -11.43 -18.21 5.89
C LYS A 19 -10.48 -17.64 6.93
N SER A 20 -9.31 -18.28 7.06
CA SER A 20 -8.18 -17.74 7.82
C SER A 20 -7.70 -16.41 7.24
N LEU A 21 -7.00 -15.63 8.08
CA LEU A 21 -6.29 -14.44 7.60
C LEU A 21 -5.33 -14.82 6.48
N LYS A 22 -5.13 -13.88 5.54
CA LYS A 22 -4.10 -14.01 4.52
C LYS A 22 -2.73 -14.09 5.19
N SER A 23 -1.72 -14.63 4.50
CA SER A 23 -0.38 -14.82 5.08
C SER A 23 0.29 -13.53 5.56
N GLN A 24 -0.07 -12.38 5.01
CA GLN A 24 0.38 -11.08 5.49
C GLN A 24 -0.36 -10.56 6.74
N GLY A 25 -1.36 -11.29 7.25
CA GLY A 25 -2.13 -10.88 8.41
C GLY A 25 -3.03 -9.66 8.17
N SER A 26 -3.22 -8.86 9.23
CA SER A 26 -4.02 -7.64 9.22
C SER A 26 -3.16 -6.40 9.01
N ALA A 27 -3.70 -5.41 8.30
CA ALA A 27 -3.06 -4.09 8.19
C ALA A 27 -2.99 -3.33 9.53
N LYS A 28 -3.77 -3.76 10.54
CA LYS A 28 -3.89 -3.15 11.86
C LYS A 28 -2.83 -3.68 12.83
N ILE A 29 -2.12 -2.78 13.52
CA ILE A 29 -1.03 -3.13 14.44
C ILE A 29 -1.50 -3.54 15.85
N GLY A 30 -2.81 -3.45 16.14
CA GLY A 30 -3.36 -3.75 17.46
C GLY A 30 -3.20 -2.62 18.48
N ILE A 31 -2.34 -1.64 18.20
CA ILE A 31 -2.03 -0.50 19.07
C ILE A 31 -2.31 0.84 18.38
N SER A 32 -2.35 1.92 19.18
CA SER A 32 -2.51 3.27 18.65
C SER A 32 -1.19 3.80 18.10
N CYS A 33 -1.21 4.29 16.87
CA CYS A 33 -0.06 4.96 16.27
C CYS A 33 -0.15 6.49 16.52
N PRO A 34 0.95 7.14 16.97
CA PRO A 34 0.94 8.58 17.23
C PRO A 34 0.89 9.43 15.95
N ALA A 35 1.10 8.83 14.77
CA ALA A 35 1.01 9.54 13.50
C ALA A 35 -0.44 9.94 13.18
N ILE A 36 -0.66 11.26 13.09
CA ILE A 36 -1.97 11.86 12.91
C ILE A 36 -1.88 13.13 12.05
N ILE A 37 -2.98 13.46 11.38
CA ILE A 37 -3.18 14.72 10.66
C ILE A 37 -4.33 15.45 11.33
N LYS A 38 -4.07 16.60 11.93
CA LYS A 38 -5.12 17.45 12.52
C LYS A 38 -5.45 18.56 11.52
N VAL A 39 -6.71 18.58 11.09
CA VAL A 39 -7.24 19.60 10.19
C VAL A 39 -8.19 20.50 10.96
N ARG A 40 -7.90 21.80 10.93
CA ARG A 40 -8.77 22.86 11.42
C ARG A 40 -9.22 23.68 10.22
N GLN A 41 -10.52 23.76 10.01
CA GLN A 41 -11.10 24.54 8.93
C GLN A 41 -11.82 25.73 9.53
N SER A 42 -11.48 26.91 9.04
CA SER A 42 -12.19 28.17 9.26
C SER A 42 -12.87 28.57 7.94
N THR A 43 -13.71 29.61 7.96
CA THR A 43 -14.40 30.14 6.77
C THR A 43 -13.44 30.56 5.65
N GLU A 44 -12.25 31.04 6.00
CA GLU A 44 -11.28 31.58 5.03
C GLU A 44 -10.10 30.66 4.76
N ASN A 45 -9.80 29.71 5.67
CA ASN A 45 -8.54 28.98 5.65
C ASN A 45 -8.66 27.55 6.19
N VAL A 46 -7.79 26.67 5.69
CA VAL A 46 -7.62 25.30 6.19
C VAL A 46 -6.21 25.15 6.75
N VAL A 47 -6.11 24.94 8.06
CA VAL A 47 -4.85 24.71 8.76
C VAL A 47 -4.66 23.21 9.00
N VAL A 48 -3.55 22.66 8.51
CA VAL A 48 -3.20 21.25 8.67
C VAL A 48 -1.94 21.12 9.52
N GLN A 49 -2.04 20.39 10.63
CA GLN A 49 -0.89 19.95 11.43
C GLN A 49 -0.62 18.48 11.16
N TYR A 50 0.60 18.19 10.69
CA TYR A 50 1.01 16.84 10.33
C TYR A 50 2.03 16.31 11.34
N PHE A 51 1.74 15.15 11.92
CA PHE A 51 2.63 14.43 12.83
C PHE A 51 3.12 13.15 12.14
N PRO A 52 4.32 13.14 11.52
CA PRO A 52 4.81 12.01 10.71
C PRO A 52 5.36 10.83 11.50
N ASN A 53 5.42 10.92 12.83
CA ASN A 53 6.22 9.98 13.61
C ASN A 53 5.47 8.66 13.84
N HIS A 54 5.97 7.58 13.22
CA HIS A 54 5.46 6.21 13.39
C HIS A 54 6.37 5.42 14.36
N LYS A 55 6.28 5.69 15.67
CA LYS A 55 7.15 5.02 16.67
C LYS A 55 6.88 3.53 16.87
N ASN A 56 5.69 3.07 16.48
CA ASN A 56 5.16 1.76 16.86
C ASN A 56 5.04 0.77 15.71
N HIS A 57 5.45 1.16 14.50
CA HIS A 57 5.48 0.28 13.35
C HIS A 57 6.33 0.86 12.22
N GLU A 58 6.84 -0.03 11.38
CA GLU A 58 7.53 0.34 10.15
C GLU A 58 6.56 0.59 8.99
N ASN A 59 7.11 1.15 7.91
CA ASN A 59 6.43 1.30 6.63
C ASN A 59 6.35 -0.06 5.92
N GLN A 60 5.39 -0.88 6.33
CA GLN A 60 5.13 -2.19 5.73
C GLN A 60 4.40 -2.06 4.40
N LEU A 61 5.11 -2.38 3.33
CA LEU A 61 4.71 -2.18 1.94
C LEU A 61 3.57 -3.11 1.52
N GLU A 62 3.54 -4.31 2.09
CA GLU A 62 2.50 -5.33 1.90
C GLU A 62 1.09 -4.91 2.33
N HIS A 63 0.97 -3.85 3.11
CA HIS A 63 -0.33 -3.30 3.54
C HIS A 63 -0.76 -2.08 2.73
N LEU A 64 0.06 -1.62 1.78
CA LEU A 64 -0.31 -0.53 0.90
C LEU A 64 -1.33 -0.99 -0.12
N ARG A 65 -2.33 -0.15 -0.33
CA ARG A 65 -3.32 -0.38 -1.37
C ARG A 65 -2.76 0.11 -2.69
N LEU A 66 -2.77 -0.77 -3.68
CA LEU A 66 -2.58 -0.39 -5.07
C LEU A 66 -3.83 0.33 -5.58
N SER A 67 -3.62 1.28 -6.50
CA SER A 67 -4.74 1.95 -7.17
C SER A 67 -5.55 0.95 -8.02
N GLU A 68 -6.74 1.34 -8.46
CA GLU A 68 -7.54 0.52 -9.38
C GLU A 68 -6.87 0.35 -10.73
N SER A 69 -6.26 1.41 -11.26
CA SER A 69 -5.50 1.36 -12.51
C SER A 69 -4.31 0.41 -12.42
N ASP A 70 -3.52 0.49 -11.35
CA ASP A 70 -2.33 -0.37 -11.19
C ASP A 70 -2.74 -1.84 -11.07
N ARG A 71 -3.84 -2.12 -10.36
CA ARG A 71 -4.38 -3.49 -10.24
C ARG A 71 -4.87 -4.01 -11.58
N ALA A 72 -5.56 -3.18 -12.36
CA ALA A 72 -6.04 -3.55 -13.69
C ALA A 72 -4.89 -3.82 -14.65
N ALA A 73 -3.86 -2.98 -14.65
CA ALA A 73 -2.66 -3.14 -15.48
C ALA A 73 -1.92 -4.45 -15.15
N VAL A 74 -1.68 -4.72 -13.86
CA VAL A 74 -1.03 -5.97 -13.42
C VAL A 74 -1.91 -7.18 -13.76
N ALA A 75 -3.23 -7.10 -13.57
CA ALA A 75 -4.14 -8.18 -13.91
C ALA A 75 -4.17 -8.46 -15.42
N GLY A 76 -4.10 -7.43 -16.26
CA GLY A 76 -3.99 -7.58 -17.72
C GLY A 76 -2.74 -8.37 -18.12
N ARG A 77 -1.57 -7.93 -17.64
CA ARG A 77 -0.29 -8.62 -17.91
C ARG A 77 -0.28 -10.07 -17.41
N LEU A 78 -0.91 -10.34 -16.27
CA LEU A 78 -1.05 -11.70 -15.77
C LEU A 78 -1.95 -12.58 -16.66
N LYS A 79 -3.03 -12.03 -17.22
CA LYS A 79 -3.91 -12.75 -18.16
C LYS A 79 -3.20 -13.08 -19.47
N GLU A 80 -2.30 -12.20 -19.90
CA GLU A 80 -1.45 -12.41 -21.08
C GLU A 80 -0.34 -13.46 -20.86
N GLY A 81 -0.25 -14.05 -19.67
CA GLY A 81 0.75 -15.07 -19.35
C GLY A 81 2.14 -14.51 -19.06
N ALA A 82 2.27 -13.20 -18.81
CA ALA A 82 3.54 -12.62 -18.44
C ALA A 82 4.03 -13.19 -17.11
N SER A 83 5.31 -13.54 -17.05
CA SER A 83 5.91 -14.01 -15.81
C SER A 83 5.95 -12.88 -14.78
N GLU A 84 5.71 -13.25 -13.54
CA GLU A 84 5.68 -12.35 -12.40
C GLU A 84 6.94 -11.46 -12.29
N LYS A 85 8.12 -12.05 -12.52
CA LYS A 85 9.41 -11.34 -12.53
C LYS A 85 9.49 -10.32 -13.67
N LYS A 86 8.95 -10.64 -14.84
CA LYS A 86 8.95 -9.76 -16.00
C LYS A 86 8.06 -8.53 -15.74
N ILE A 87 6.85 -8.75 -15.22
CA ILE A 87 5.94 -7.65 -14.85
C ILE A 87 6.62 -6.67 -13.88
N LEU A 88 7.32 -7.19 -12.86
CA LEU A 88 8.06 -6.34 -11.92
C LEU A 88 9.21 -5.58 -12.57
N GLN A 89 9.92 -6.20 -13.51
CA GLN A 89 11.02 -5.58 -14.21
C GLN A 89 10.52 -4.45 -15.13
N ASP A 90 9.47 -4.70 -15.90
CA ASP A 90 8.84 -3.70 -16.79
C ASP A 90 8.37 -2.48 -15.99
N ILE A 91 7.70 -2.68 -14.84
CA ILE A 91 7.26 -1.59 -13.97
C ILE A 91 8.46 -0.80 -13.41
N ARG A 92 9.57 -1.47 -13.08
CA ARG A 92 10.78 -0.79 -12.61
C ARG A 92 11.39 0.08 -13.70
N GLU A 93 11.42 -0.42 -14.93
CA GLU A 93 11.94 0.31 -16.09
C GLU A 93 11.06 1.53 -16.41
N GLU A 94 9.74 1.38 -16.40
CA GLU A 94 8.79 2.49 -16.55
C GLU A 94 9.03 3.60 -15.52
N ILE A 95 9.25 3.22 -14.24
CA ILE A 95 9.54 4.19 -13.17
C ILE A 95 10.87 4.88 -13.39
N ILE A 96 11.91 4.16 -13.80
CA ILE A 96 13.24 4.73 -14.06
C ILE A 96 13.12 5.81 -15.13
N VAL A 97 12.43 5.53 -16.25
CA VAL A 97 12.24 6.47 -17.36
C VAL A 97 11.53 7.75 -16.89
N LEU A 98 10.49 7.63 -16.05
CA LEU A 98 9.78 8.79 -15.50
C LEU A 98 10.66 9.61 -14.54
N THR A 99 11.49 8.96 -13.71
CA THR A 99 12.34 9.66 -12.73
C THR A 99 13.52 10.41 -13.34
N VAL A 100 13.95 10.03 -14.55
CA VAL A 100 14.98 10.76 -15.32
C VAL A 100 14.37 12.02 -15.96
N ALA A 101 13.10 11.98 -16.35
CA ALA A 101 12.37 13.12 -16.89
C ALA A 101 11.94 14.14 -15.81
N GLU A 102 11.65 13.70 -14.58
CA GLU A 102 11.10 14.56 -13.52
C GLU A 102 11.94 14.50 -12.23
N ARG A 103 13.09 15.18 -12.20
CA ARG A 103 13.85 15.40 -10.96
C ARG A 103 13.26 16.55 -10.13
N CYS A 104 12.14 16.31 -9.45
CA CYS A 104 11.82 16.97 -8.17
C CYS A 104 10.70 16.20 -7.40
N SER A 105 10.98 15.75 -6.18
CA SER A 105 10.03 15.30 -5.13
C SER A 105 9.57 13.83 -4.96
N LEU A 106 9.85 12.84 -5.82
CA LEU A 106 9.27 11.48 -5.63
C LEU A 106 10.14 10.41 -4.92
N LYS A 107 11.13 10.79 -4.10
CA LYS A 107 12.06 9.81 -3.46
C LYS A 107 11.43 8.84 -2.43
N LYS A 108 10.14 8.96 -2.08
CA LYS A 108 9.49 8.08 -1.09
C LYS A 108 8.70 6.89 -1.67
N ARG A 109 8.42 6.85 -2.99
CA ARG A 109 7.72 5.71 -3.63
C ARG A 109 8.67 4.59 -4.11
N ILE A 110 9.95 4.89 -4.27
CA ILE A 110 10.95 3.97 -4.88
C ILE A 110 11.32 2.80 -3.95
N SER A 111 11.36 3.01 -2.62
CA SER A 111 11.67 1.92 -1.67
C SER A 111 10.55 0.85 -1.58
N ILE A 112 9.33 1.21 -1.99
CA ILE A 112 8.11 0.40 -1.86
C ILE A 112 8.05 -0.76 -2.88
N ILE A 113 8.69 -0.58 -4.03
CA ILE A 113 8.61 -1.54 -5.16
C ILE A 113 9.86 -2.44 -5.21
N LEU A 114 10.99 -1.96 -4.68
CA LEU A 114 12.25 -2.71 -4.69
C LEU A 114 12.30 -3.85 -3.66
N LYS A 115 11.57 -3.76 -2.54
CA LYS A 115 11.53 -4.81 -1.49
C LYS A 115 10.37 -5.81 -1.65
N GLY A 116 9.61 -5.73 -2.74
CA GLY A 116 8.33 -6.41 -2.92
C GLY A 116 8.40 -7.88 -3.37
N THR A 117 9.08 -8.75 -2.63
CA THR A 117 8.86 -10.21 -2.76
C THR A 117 7.58 -10.67 -2.04
N SER A 118 7.06 -9.86 -1.09
CA SER A 118 5.88 -10.22 -0.29
C SER A 118 4.52 -9.90 -0.94
N ILE A 119 4.38 -8.80 -1.70
CA ILE A 119 3.09 -8.36 -2.31
C ILE A 119 2.55 -9.37 -3.32
N LEU A 120 3.47 -10.03 -4.01
CA LEU A 120 3.26 -10.94 -5.11
C LEU A 120 2.66 -12.28 -4.67
N MET A 121 3.17 -12.82 -3.55
CA MET A 121 2.59 -13.99 -2.89
C MET A 121 1.16 -13.74 -2.41
N VAL A 122 0.81 -12.50 -2.07
CA VAL A 122 -0.53 -12.13 -1.61
C VAL A 122 -1.54 -12.03 -2.77
N ILE A 123 -1.10 -11.53 -3.93
CA ILE A 123 -1.94 -11.41 -5.13
C ILE A 123 -2.18 -12.79 -5.74
N LEU A 124 -1.13 -13.62 -5.89
CA LEU A 124 -1.26 -14.98 -6.43
C LEU A 124 -2.09 -15.92 -5.54
N LYS A 125 -1.95 -15.84 -4.21
CA LYS A 125 -2.82 -16.61 -3.28
C LYS A 125 -4.28 -16.18 -3.32
N GLY A 126 -4.55 -14.92 -3.67
CA GLY A 126 -5.92 -14.41 -3.82
C GLY A 126 -6.63 -14.93 -5.06
N MET A 127 -5.91 -15.17 -6.15
CA MET A 127 -6.47 -15.62 -7.43
C MET A 127 -6.66 -17.14 -7.53
N LYS A 128 -5.85 -17.94 -6.82
CA LYS A 128 -6.01 -19.41 -6.76
C LYS A 128 -7.24 -19.91 -5.98
N LEU A 129 -7.98 -19.03 -5.30
CA LEU A 129 -9.17 -19.38 -4.50
C LEU A 129 -10.50 -19.10 -5.24
N MET A 130 -10.47 -18.87 -6.56
CA MET A 130 -11.66 -18.66 -7.41
C MET A 130 -11.74 -19.66 -8.59
N GLN A 131 -11.05 -20.81 -8.49
CA GLN A 131 -11.26 -21.98 -9.34
C GLN A 131 -11.90 -23.09 -8.53
#